data_AF-A0AA41S3E4-F1
#
_entry.id   AF-A0AA41S3E4-F1
#
_cell.length_a   1.000
_cell.length_b   1.000
_cell.length_c   1.000
_cell.angle_alpha   90.00
_cell.angle_beta   90.00
_cell.angle_gamma   90.00
#
_symmetry.space_group_name_H-M   'P 1'
#
loop_
_entity.id
_entity.type
_entity.pdbx_description
1 polymer ?
#
loop_
_entity_poly.entity_id
_entity_poly.type
_entity_poly.pdbx_seq_one_letter_code
_entity_poly.pdbx_strand_id
1 'polypeptide(L)'
;KKTTDSSSSSPRKKSTGHHHGSLCLNDEYRNLREHLFRAMPQNPHYKPLDKYCVSVRDGIKVGLDVVFINLAQKFANLKSSVELLSDVQEYIAQLSELDDMGYDCTKLWQRFDALRSFSEQEQAARLKLEEITSKRRDKEVKATLTHTRISELEAELKRLKDASKTQEEEIEALKATERNYAREEEKILQEFRSAATAPW
;
A
#
# COMPACT_ATOMS: atom_id res chain seq x y z
N LYS A 1 8.32 -38.79 99.52
CA LYS A 1 7.10 -38.94 98.67
C LYS A 1 7.41 -38.32 97.29
N LYS A 2 6.92 -38.90 96.19
CA LYS A 2 6.80 -38.31 94.83
C LYS A 2 6.09 -36.92 94.87
N THR A 3 6.13 -35.98 93.92
CA THR A 3 6.72 -35.78 92.54
C THR A 3 6.75 -34.24 92.29
N THR A 4 7.24 -33.61 91.20
CA THR A 4 7.67 -33.99 89.83
C THR A 4 8.70 -32.96 89.29
N ASP A 5 9.44 -33.28 88.23
CA ASP A 5 10.16 -32.30 87.39
C ASP A 5 9.23 -31.45 86.51
N SER A 6 9.70 -30.26 86.09
CA SER A 6 9.30 -29.58 84.85
C SER A 6 10.28 -28.47 84.47
N SER A 7 11.23 -28.78 83.58
CA SER A 7 12.06 -27.79 82.89
C SER A 7 11.22 -26.97 81.89
N SER A 8 11.44 -25.65 81.80
CA SER A 8 10.97 -24.86 80.66
C SER A 8 12.12 -24.07 80.04
N SER A 9 12.30 -24.27 78.73
CA SER A 9 13.43 -23.72 77.96
C SER A 9 12.94 -22.57 77.08
N SER A 10 13.66 -21.45 77.05
CA SER A 10 13.27 -20.29 76.23
C SER A 10 13.36 -20.55 74.74
N PRO A 11 12.33 -20.26 73.93
CA PRO A 11 12.45 -20.19 72.48
C PRO A 11 12.87 -18.78 72.03
N ARG A 12 14.01 -18.66 71.35
CA ARG A 12 14.31 -17.49 70.52
C ARG A 12 13.23 -17.36 69.44
N LYS A 13 12.44 -16.28 69.45
CA LYS A 13 11.56 -15.95 68.32
C LYS A 13 12.44 -15.63 67.10
N LYS A 14 12.41 -16.51 66.09
CA LYS A 14 13.00 -16.23 64.77
C LYS A 14 12.21 -15.11 64.12
N SER A 15 12.92 -14.12 63.57
CA SER A 15 12.31 -13.08 62.74
C SER A 15 11.65 -13.74 61.52
N THR A 16 10.33 -13.60 61.41
CA THR A 16 9.59 -13.95 60.19
C THR A 16 9.80 -12.84 59.18
N GLY A 17 10.73 -13.07 58.25
CA GLY A 17 10.96 -12.18 57.11
C GLY A 17 9.63 -11.88 56.41
N HIS A 18 9.21 -10.62 56.45
CA HIS A 18 8.00 -10.20 55.78
C HIS A 18 8.25 -10.19 54.27
N HIS A 19 7.79 -11.24 53.59
CA HIS A 19 7.61 -11.22 52.14
C HIS A 19 6.48 -10.25 51.77
N HIS A 20 6.79 -8.96 51.79
CA HIS A 20 5.87 -7.92 51.36
C HIS A 20 5.62 -8.03 49.86
N GLY A 21 4.39 -8.40 49.50
CA GLY A 21 3.76 -8.04 48.24
C GLY A 21 4.54 -8.39 46.97
N SER A 22 4.54 -9.67 46.59
CA SER A 22 4.59 -9.98 45.16
C SER A 22 3.38 -9.32 44.51
N LEU A 23 3.58 -8.22 43.79
CA LEU A 23 2.54 -7.59 42.97
C LEU A 23 2.06 -8.66 41.97
N CYS A 24 0.81 -9.10 42.12
CA CYS A 24 0.27 -10.26 41.41
C CYS A 24 0.00 -9.97 39.93
N LEU A 25 1.08 -9.84 39.16
CA LEU A 25 1.06 -10.03 37.72
C LEU A 25 0.64 -11.46 37.42
N ASN A 26 -0.23 -11.65 36.43
CA ASN A 26 -0.69 -12.98 36.03
C ASN A 26 0.49 -13.83 35.51
N ASP A 27 0.35 -15.16 35.55
CA ASP A 27 1.44 -16.04 35.15
C ASP A 27 1.79 -15.88 33.66
N GLU A 28 0.84 -15.48 32.82
CA GLU A 28 1.05 -15.13 31.41
C GLU A 28 2.05 -13.98 31.25
N TYR A 29 1.86 -12.87 31.98
CA TYR A 29 2.78 -11.74 31.96
C TYR A 29 4.16 -12.13 32.51
N ARG A 30 4.23 -12.96 33.56
CA ARG A 30 5.51 -13.45 34.09
C ARG A 30 6.29 -14.24 33.04
N ASN A 31 5.63 -15.18 32.38
CA ASN A 31 6.20 -15.98 31.30
C ASN A 31 6.66 -15.11 30.12
N LEU A 32 5.84 -14.12 29.74
CA LEU A 32 6.15 -13.15 28.68
C LEU A 32 7.37 -12.29 29.03
N ARG A 33 7.44 -11.77 30.26
CA ARG A 33 8.57 -10.99 30.79
C ARG A 33 9.85 -11.82 30.78
N GLU A 34 9.81 -13.04 31.30
CA GLU A 34 10.97 -13.95 31.32
C GLU A 34 11.45 -14.29 29.90
N HIS A 35 10.52 -14.57 28.97
CA HIS A 35 10.86 -14.81 27.57
C HIS A 35 11.48 -13.58 26.90
N LEU A 36 10.86 -12.41 27.05
CA LEU A 36 11.32 -11.17 26.44
C LEU A 36 12.68 -10.73 27.01
N PHE A 37 12.86 -10.77 28.33
CA PHE A 37 14.11 -10.36 28.98
C PHE A 37 15.23 -11.40 28.77
N ARG A 38 14.91 -12.65 28.42
CA ARG A 38 15.91 -13.61 27.92
C ARG A 38 16.40 -13.26 26.51
N ALA A 39 15.52 -12.72 25.65
CA ALA A 39 15.88 -12.28 24.29
C ALA A 39 16.48 -10.87 24.22
N MET A 40 16.11 -10.01 25.18
CA MET A 40 16.55 -8.62 25.32
C MET A 40 16.87 -8.33 26.80
N PRO A 41 18.02 -8.81 27.32
CA PRO A 41 18.39 -8.64 28.73
C PRO A 41 18.39 -7.17 29.16
N GLN A 42 17.63 -6.88 30.22
CA GLN A 42 17.49 -5.54 30.79
C GLN A 42 18.24 -5.44 32.13
N ASN A 43 18.94 -4.32 32.34
CA ASN A 43 19.53 -3.97 33.63
C ASN A 43 19.34 -2.47 33.94
N PRO A 44 18.09 -1.99 34.13
CA PRO A 44 17.84 -0.57 34.24
C PRO A 44 18.35 0.02 35.54
N HIS A 45 18.89 1.24 35.47
CA HIS A 45 19.55 1.86 36.61
C HIS A 45 18.60 2.55 37.58
N TYR A 46 17.38 2.90 37.14
CA TYR A 46 16.32 3.55 37.92
C TYR A 46 16.71 4.80 38.74
N LYS A 47 17.84 5.47 38.44
CA LYS A 47 18.33 6.66 39.15
C LYS A 47 17.27 7.76 39.34
N PRO A 48 16.39 8.08 38.35
CA PRO A 48 15.35 9.10 38.54
C PRO A 48 14.34 8.76 39.66
N LEU A 49 14.27 7.49 40.08
CA LEU A 49 13.39 7.00 41.15
C LEU A 49 14.03 7.07 42.55
N ASP A 50 15.27 7.53 42.69
CA ASP A 50 15.95 7.59 43.99
C ASP A 50 15.25 8.49 45.02
N LYS A 51 14.48 9.47 44.53
CA LYS A 51 13.61 10.35 45.33
C LYS A 51 12.41 9.65 45.99
N TYR A 52 12.09 8.41 45.61
CA TYR A 52 10.97 7.64 46.17
C TYR A 52 11.43 6.59 47.17
N CYS A 53 10.57 6.32 48.17
CA CYS A 53 10.75 5.22 49.11
C CYS A 53 10.65 3.85 48.42
N VAL A 54 11.19 2.82 49.06
CA VAL A 54 11.40 1.49 48.46
C VAL A 54 10.11 0.88 47.89
N SER A 55 9.01 0.89 48.65
CA SER A 55 7.73 0.30 48.21
C SER A 55 7.14 0.99 46.98
N VAL A 56 7.22 2.33 46.91
CA VAL A 56 6.76 3.10 45.74
C VAL A 56 7.68 2.83 44.54
N ARG A 57 9.00 2.81 44.77
CA ARG A 57 10.00 2.53 43.73
C ARG A 57 9.78 1.17 43.09
N ASP A 58 9.53 0.13 43.88
CA ASP A 58 9.32 -1.23 43.38
C ASP A 58 8.01 -1.37 42.61
N GLY A 59 6.95 -0.65 43.00
CA GLY A 59 5.74 -0.52 42.19
C GLY A 59 5.98 0.16 40.83
N ILE A 60 6.77 1.24 40.80
CA ILE A 60 7.10 1.94 39.55
C ILE A 60 7.94 1.06 38.62
N LYS A 61 8.94 0.31 39.13
CA LYS A 61 9.72 -0.65 38.33
C LYS A 61 8.83 -1.68 37.63
N VAL A 62 7.85 -2.23 38.34
CA VAL A 62 6.88 -3.17 37.76
C VAL A 62 6.05 -2.50 36.66
N GLY A 63 5.62 -1.25 36.86
CA GLY A 63 4.96 -0.46 35.81
C GLY A 63 5.82 -0.23 34.56
N LEU A 64 7.09 0.10 34.73
CA LEU A 64 8.03 0.31 33.63
C LEU A 64 8.31 -0.99 32.85
N ASP A 65 8.43 -2.12 33.54
CA ASP A 65 8.51 -3.44 32.88
C ASP A 65 7.25 -3.70 32.02
N VAL A 66 6.06 -3.31 32.50
CA VAL A 66 4.80 -3.48 31.75
C VAL A 66 4.81 -2.62 30.50
N VAL A 67 5.25 -1.36 30.59
CA VAL A 67 5.37 -0.46 29.42
C VAL A 67 6.35 -1.03 28.40
N PHE A 68 7.55 -1.46 28.82
CA PHE A 68 8.55 -2.05 27.92
C PHE A 68 8.01 -3.29 27.19
N ILE A 69 7.35 -4.20 27.91
CA ILE A 69 6.79 -5.43 27.34
C ILE A 69 5.65 -5.14 26.38
N ASN A 70 4.71 -4.28 26.77
CA ASN A 70 3.57 -3.90 25.92
C ASN A 70 4.04 -3.24 24.64
N LEU A 71 5.07 -2.36 24.71
CA LEU A 71 5.63 -1.69 23.55
C LEU A 71 6.34 -2.66 22.60
N ALA A 72 7.13 -3.60 23.15
CA ALA A 72 7.75 -4.68 22.38
C ALA A 72 6.70 -5.55 21.67
N GLN A 73 5.60 -5.88 22.36
CA GLN A 73 4.47 -6.60 21.77
C GLN A 73 3.73 -5.79 20.71
N LYS A 74 3.51 -4.48 20.91
CA LYS A 74 2.85 -3.62 19.92
C LYS A 74 3.68 -3.60 18.63
N PHE A 75 4.99 -3.34 18.71
CA PHE A 75 5.90 -3.37 17.54
C PHE A 75 6.06 -4.75 16.87
N ALA A 76 5.80 -5.83 17.59
CA ALA A 76 5.75 -7.18 17.02
C ALA A 76 4.43 -7.47 16.27
N ASN A 77 3.33 -6.85 16.69
CA ASN A 77 1.97 -7.14 16.22
C ASN A 77 1.33 -6.06 15.32
N LEU A 78 1.97 -4.89 15.14
CA LEU A 78 1.51 -3.81 14.24
C LEU A 78 1.16 -4.37 12.86
N LYS A 79 -0.07 -4.12 12.40
CA LYS A 79 -0.59 -4.67 11.13
C LYS A 79 -0.65 -3.65 9.98
N SER A 80 -0.49 -2.36 10.29
CA SER A 80 -0.62 -1.28 9.33
C SER A 80 0.30 -0.11 9.68
N SER A 81 0.83 0.55 8.66
CA SER A 81 1.49 1.86 8.78
C SER A 81 0.61 2.90 9.45
N VAL A 82 -0.71 2.87 9.26
CA VAL A 82 -1.64 3.85 9.85
C VAL A 82 -1.63 3.78 11.39
N GLU A 83 -1.55 2.57 11.95
CA GLU A 83 -1.50 2.30 13.40
C GLU A 83 -0.16 2.71 14.04
N LEU A 84 0.92 2.70 13.25
CA LEU A 84 2.21 3.27 13.66
C LEU A 84 2.16 4.80 13.60
N LEU A 85 1.65 5.35 12.48
CA LEU A 85 1.72 6.77 12.16
C LEU A 85 0.81 7.65 13.02
N SER A 86 -0.28 7.12 13.59
CA SER A 86 -1.14 7.87 14.52
C SER A 86 -0.45 8.21 15.84
N ASP A 87 0.38 7.29 16.34
CA ASP A 87 0.88 7.29 17.73
C ASP A 87 2.41 7.61 17.80
N VAL A 88 3.04 8.03 16.70
CA VAL A 88 4.51 8.21 16.56
C VAL A 88 5.16 8.96 17.73
N GLN A 89 4.55 10.09 18.14
CA GLN A 89 5.09 10.93 19.20
C GLN A 89 4.99 10.25 20.58
N GLU A 90 3.95 9.45 20.80
CA GLU A 90 3.78 8.71 22.05
C GLU A 90 4.77 7.55 22.14
N TYR A 91 5.03 6.83 21.05
CA TYR A 91 6.10 5.81 21.03
C TYR A 91 7.48 6.40 21.30
N ILE A 92 7.80 7.55 20.69
CA ILE A 92 9.05 8.27 20.93
C ILE A 92 9.17 8.67 22.40
N ALA A 93 8.09 9.19 23.01
CA ALA A 93 8.07 9.55 24.42
C ALA A 93 8.25 8.33 25.34
N GLN A 94 7.53 7.23 25.09
CA GLN A 94 7.62 6.00 25.88
C GLN A 94 9.01 5.36 25.79
N LEU A 95 9.63 5.30 24.61
CA LEU A 95 11.00 4.80 24.45
C LEU A 95 12.01 5.69 25.18
N SER A 96 11.88 7.02 25.05
CA SER A 96 12.77 7.97 25.72
C SER A 96 12.66 7.88 27.25
N GLU A 97 11.44 7.75 27.79
CA GLU A 97 11.23 7.57 29.24
C GLU A 97 11.83 6.26 29.75
N LEU A 98 11.76 5.17 28.97
CA LEU A 98 12.41 3.90 29.31
C LEU A 98 13.94 4.00 29.29
N ASP A 99 14.54 4.64 28.26
CA ASP A 99 15.98 4.92 28.21
C ASP A 99 16.43 5.80 29.40
N ASP A 100 15.65 6.83 29.78
CA ASP A 100 15.92 7.69 30.94
C ASP A 100 15.85 6.93 32.29
N MET A 101 15.07 5.84 32.36
CA MET A 101 15.09 4.91 33.50
C MET A 101 16.24 3.90 33.42
N GLY A 102 16.93 3.82 32.28
CA GLY A 102 18.11 3.02 32.01
C GLY A 102 17.84 1.68 31.31
N TYR A 103 16.66 1.46 30.74
CA TYR A 103 16.39 0.28 29.92
C TYR A 103 17.29 0.29 28.67
N ASP A 104 17.61 -0.90 28.14
CA ASP A 104 18.21 -1.03 26.80
C ASP A 104 17.07 -1.09 25.76
N CYS A 105 16.66 0.09 25.29
CA CYS A 105 15.68 0.20 24.21
C CYS A 105 16.30 0.10 22.80
N THR A 106 17.60 -0.19 22.64
CA THR A 106 18.30 -0.21 21.33
C THR A 106 17.56 -1.04 20.28
N LYS A 107 17.11 -2.24 20.65
CA LYS A 107 16.36 -3.14 19.75
C LYS A 107 14.95 -2.64 19.44
N LEU A 108 14.32 -1.92 20.37
CA LEU A 108 12.99 -1.32 20.16
C LEU A 108 13.08 -0.11 19.24
N TRP A 109 14.07 0.76 19.42
CA TRP A 109 14.39 1.86 18.50
C TRP A 109 14.67 1.36 17.08
N GLN A 110 15.58 0.39 16.92
CA GLN A 110 15.86 -0.22 15.61
C GLN A 110 14.61 -0.79 14.94
N ARG A 111 13.71 -1.42 15.72
CA ARG A 111 12.45 -1.96 15.21
C ARG A 111 11.47 -0.85 14.82
N PHE A 112 11.34 0.18 15.65
CA PHE A 112 10.50 1.36 15.41
C PHE A 112 10.94 2.12 14.15
N ASP A 113 12.22 2.43 14.02
CA ASP A 113 12.78 3.14 12.87
C ASP A 113 12.61 2.35 11.57
N ALA A 114 12.80 1.02 11.61
CA ALA A 114 12.55 0.16 10.47
C ALA A 114 11.07 0.16 10.06
N LEU A 115 10.14 0.02 11.02
CA LEU A 115 8.69 0.07 10.77
C LEU A 115 8.25 1.43 10.23
N ARG A 116 8.83 2.52 10.74
CA ARG A 116 8.60 3.88 10.25
C ARG A 116 9.11 4.04 8.81
N SER A 117 10.34 3.60 8.52
CA SER A 117 10.89 3.65 7.17
C SER A 117 10.05 2.85 6.17
N PHE A 118 9.55 1.66 6.54
CA PHE A 118 8.63 0.90 5.71
C PHE A 118 7.29 1.62 5.50
N SER A 119 6.77 2.33 6.50
CA SER A 119 5.54 3.13 6.40
C SER A 119 5.71 4.31 5.43
N GLU A 120 6.84 5.02 5.50
CA GLU A 120 7.19 6.11 4.58
C GLU A 120 7.37 5.57 3.13
N GLN A 121 7.99 4.39 2.97
CA GLN A 121 8.12 3.71 1.68
C GLN A 121 6.78 3.25 1.09
N GLU A 122 5.87 2.69 1.92
CA GLU A 122 4.53 2.30 1.51
C GLU A 122 3.72 3.50 1.00
N GLN A 123 3.76 4.62 1.73
CA GLN A 123 3.09 5.86 1.32
C GLN A 123 3.61 6.37 -0.03
N ALA A 124 4.94 6.40 -0.22
CA ALA A 124 5.55 6.81 -1.48
C ALA A 124 5.19 5.85 -2.64
N ALA A 125 5.18 4.54 -2.40
CA ALA A 125 4.78 3.54 -3.38
C ALA A 125 3.30 3.69 -3.77
N ARG A 126 2.41 3.95 -2.82
CA ARG A 126 0.98 4.18 -3.04
C ARG A 126 0.72 5.41 -3.92
N LEU A 127 1.36 6.54 -3.63
CA LEU A 127 1.25 7.76 -4.45
C LEU A 127 1.73 7.53 -5.89
N LYS A 128 2.86 6.82 -6.06
CA LYS A 128 3.39 6.48 -7.38
C LYS A 128 2.49 5.50 -8.15
N LEU A 129 1.87 4.55 -7.46
CA LEU A 129 0.89 3.62 -8.05
C LEU A 129 -0.36 4.37 -8.53
N GLU A 130 -0.85 5.33 -7.76
CA GLU A 130 -1.98 6.18 -8.13
C GLU A 130 -1.66 7.04 -9.38
N GLU A 131 -0.49 7.67 -9.41
CA GLU A 131 0.01 8.43 -10.56
C GLU A 131 0.09 7.57 -11.83
N ILE A 132 0.72 6.38 -11.75
CA ILE A 132 0.84 5.44 -12.87
C ILE A 132 -0.54 4.95 -13.32
N THR A 133 -1.44 4.65 -12.38
CA THR A 133 -2.81 4.20 -12.70
C THR A 133 -3.61 5.28 -13.40
N SER A 134 -3.48 6.54 -12.98
CA SER A 134 -4.09 7.69 -13.65
C SER A 134 -3.57 7.85 -15.08
N LYS A 135 -2.24 7.92 -15.24
CA LYS A 135 -1.57 8.00 -16.55
C LYS A 135 -1.92 6.83 -17.49
N ARG A 136 -2.17 5.63 -16.94
CA ARG A 136 -2.64 4.48 -17.72
C ARG A 136 -4.07 4.70 -18.25
N ARG A 137 -5.02 5.11 -17.40
CA ARG A 137 -6.40 5.39 -17.84
C ARG A 137 -6.45 6.47 -18.93
N ASP A 138 -5.68 7.56 -18.77
CA ASP A 138 -5.61 8.62 -19.77
C ASP A 138 -5.13 8.12 -21.14
N LYS A 139 -4.15 7.21 -21.14
CA LYS A 139 -3.66 6.56 -22.37
C LYS A 139 -4.70 5.60 -22.97
N GLU A 140 -5.43 4.85 -22.15
CA GLU A 140 -6.49 3.93 -22.59
C GLU A 140 -7.68 4.67 -23.22
N VAL A 141 -8.08 5.81 -22.63
CA VAL A 141 -9.11 6.70 -23.21
C VAL A 141 -8.64 7.27 -24.55
N LYS A 142 -7.40 7.78 -24.63
CA LYS A 142 -6.82 8.29 -25.88
C LYS A 142 -6.67 7.21 -26.95
N ALA A 143 -6.28 6.00 -26.58
CA ALA A 143 -6.16 4.87 -27.49
C ALA A 143 -7.53 4.47 -28.05
N THR A 144 -8.55 4.37 -27.20
CA THR A 144 -9.94 4.10 -27.59
C THR A 144 -10.45 5.15 -28.59
N LEU A 145 -10.32 6.45 -28.26
CA LEU A 145 -10.73 7.54 -29.15
C LEU A 145 -9.99 7.51 -30.50
N THR A 146 -8.69 7.24 -30.48
CA THR A 146 -7.88 7.10 -31.70
C THR A 146 -8.35 5.93 -32.55
N HIS A 147 -8.67 4.79 -31.92
CA HIS A 147 -9.17 3.60 -32.62
C HIS A 147 -10.54 3.85 -33.26
N THR A 148 -11.49 4.45 -32.53
CA THR A 148 -12.78 4.89 -33.08
C THR A 148 -12.57 5.80 -34.29
N ARG A 149 -11.67 6.78 -34.21
CA ARG A 149 -11.40 7.70 -35.31
C ARG A 149 -10.76 7.01 -36.52
N ILE A 150 -9.93 6.00 -36.32
CA ILE A 150 -9.40 5.16 -37.41
C ILE A 150 -10.54 4.43 -38.11
N SER A 151 -11.43 3.75 -37.37
CA SER A 151 -12.56 3.02 -37.97
C SER A 151 -13.55 3.92 -38.72
N GLU A 152 -13.79 5.14 -38.25
CA GLU A 152 -14.57 6.15 -39.00
C GLU A 152 -13.92 6.50 -40.35
N LEU A 153 -12.60 6.72 -40.36
CA LEU A 153 -11.85 7.08 -41.56
C LEU A 153 -11.75 5.90 -42.54
N GLU A 154 -11.63 4.66 -42.05
CA GLU A 154 -11.66 3.44 -42.87
C GLU A 154 -13.03 3.26 -43.56
N ALA A 155 -14.13 3.51 -42.83
CA ALA A 155 -15.48 3.45 -43.38
C ALA A 155 -15.73 4.51 -44.46
N GLU A 156 -15.28 5.75 -44.22
CA GLU A 156 -15.40 6.84 -45.19
C GLU A 156 -14.52 6.62 -46.42
N LEU A 157 -13.28 6.14 -46.25
CA LEU A 157 -12.39 5.78 -47.36
C LEU A 157 -13.01 4.69 -48.24
N LYS A 158 -13.65 3.69 -47.63
CA LYS A 158 -14.40 2.67 -48.38
C LYS A 158 -15.54 3.30 -49.20
N ARG A 159 -16.37 4.15 -48.56
CA ARG A 159 -17.51 4.83 -49.22
C ARG A 159 -17.06 5.67 -50.42
N LEU A 160 -15.97 6.43 -50.26
CA LEU A 160 -15.39 7.24 -51.34
C LEU A 160 -14.82 6.38 -52.48
N LYS A 161 -14.19 5.24 -52.15
CA LYS A 161 -13.68 4.31 -53.16
C LYS A 161 -14.81 3.64 -53.96
N ASP A 162 -15.88 3.23 -53.29
CA ASP A 162 -17.06 2.64 -53.94
C ASP A 162 -17.73 3.68 -54.87
N ALA A 163 -17.85 4.95 -54.43
CA ALA A 163 -18.37 6.04 -55.25
C ALA A 163 -17.48 6.37 -56.47
N SER A 164 -16.15 6.41 -56.30
CA SER A 164 -15.20 6.62 -57.40
C SER A 164 -15.35 5.55 -58.48
N LYS A 165 -15.53 4.28 -58.07
CA LYS A 165 -15.74 3.16 -59.00
C LYS A 165 -17.03 3.31 -59.80
N THR A 166 -18.13 3.73 -59.18
CA THR A 166 -19.39 4.02 -59.91
C THR A 166 -19.19 5.16 -60.91
N GLN A 167 -18.47 6.22 -60.55
CA GLN A 167 -18.18 7.32 -61.47
C GLN A 167 -17.29 6.88 -62.64
N GLU A 168 -16.31 6.00 -62.42
CA GLU A 168 -15.49 5.40 -63.49
C GLU A 168 -16.34 4.55 -64.46
N GLU A 169 -17.28 3.76 -63.93
CA GLU A 169 -18.23 2.96 -64.72
C GLU A 169 -19.18 3.86 -65.56
N GLU A 170 -19.71 4.93 -64.97
CA GLU A 170 -20.52 5.94 -65.67
C GLU A 170 -19.74 6.65 -66.78
N ILE A 171 -18.48 7.04 -66.52
CA ILE A 171 -17.60 7.69 -67.50
C ILE A 171 -17.37 6.78 -68.71
N GLU A 172 -17.15 5.46 -68.51
CA GLU A 172 -16.94 4.55 -69.63
C GLU A 172 -18.23 4.27 -70.41
N ALA A 173 -19.39 4.22 -69.74
CA ALA A 173 -20.69 4.14 -70.39
C ALA A 173 -20.99 5.39 -71.25
N LEU A 174 -20.65 6.59 -70.76
CA LEU A 174 -20.77 7.85 -71.50
C LEU A 174 -19.86 7.86 -72.74
N LYS A 175 -18.58 7.47 -72.61
CA LYS A 175 -17.67 7.34 -73.76
C LYS A 175 -18.17 6.31 -74.79
N ALA A 176 -18.73 5.19 -74.35
CA ALA A 176 -19.31 4.21 -75.26
C ALA A 176 -20.50 4.79 -76.04
N THR A 177 -21.32 5.62 -75.39
CA THR A 177 -22.45 6.32 -75.99
C THR A 177 -21.98 7.40 -76.98
N GLU A 178 -20.97 8.19 -76.61
CA GLU A 178 -20.30 9.18 -77.48
C GLU A 178 -19.76 8.52 -78.77
N ARG A 179 -19.03 7.40 -78.65
CA ARG A 179 -18.54 6.60 -79.80
C ARG A 179 -19.66 6.03 -80.68
N ASN A 180 -20.89 5.89 -80.18
CA ASN A 180 -22.03 5.46 -80.97
C ASN A 180 -22.60 6.63 -81.78
N TYR A 181 -22.82 7.78 -81.14
CA TYR A 181 -23.31 8.98 -81.82
C TYR A 181 -22.33 9.50 -82.88
N ALA A 182 -21.02 9.51 -82.61
CA ALA A 182 -20.00 9.89 -83.60
C ALA A 182 -20.00 8.98 -84.85
N ARG A 183 -20.35 7.68 -84.69
CA ARG A 183 -20.49 6.75 -85.83
C ARG A 183 -21.78 6.96 -86.61
N GLU A 184 -22.88 7.27 -85.94
CA GLU A 184 -24.13 7.60 -86.63
C GLU A 184 -24.04 8.96 -87.35
N GLU A 185 -23.33 9.94 -86.78
CA GLU A 185 -23.06 11.23 -87.43
C GLU A 185 -22.27 11.05 -88.73
N GLU A 186 -21.15 10.31 -88.73
CA GLU A 186 -20.39 10.07 -89.97
C GLU A 186 -21.22 9.26 -90.99
N LYS A 187 -22.04 8.31 -90.55
CA LYS A 187 -22.97 7.57 -91.40
C LYS A 187 -24.01 8.49 -92.06
N ILE A 188 -24.64 9.37 -91.29
CA ILE A 188 -25.59 10.38 -91.80
C ILE A 188 -24.90 11.31 -92.79
N LEU A 189 -23.67 11.77 -92.50
CA LEU A 189 -22.87 12.59 -93.43
C LEU A 189 -22.53 11.84 -94.73
N GLN A 190 -22.23 10.54 -94.65
CA GLN A 190 -21.97 9.70 -95.82
C GLN A 190 -23.23 9.48 -96.67
N GLU A 191 -24.37 9.17 -96.04
CA GLU A 191 -25.67 9.05 -96.71
C GLU A 191 -26.08 10.37 -97.38
N PHE A 192 -25.93 11.51 -96.69
CA PHE A 192 -26.20 12.85 -97.22
C PHE A 192 -25.32 13.18 -98.44
N ARG A 193 -23.99 12.96 -98.36
CA ARG A 193 -23.07 13.15 -99.50
C ARG A 193 -23.43 12.27 -100.70
N SER A 194 -23.88 11.04 -100.45
CA SER A 194 -24.29 10.09 -101.49
C SER A 194 -25.58 10.55 -102.18
N ALA A 195 -26.59 10.98 -101.41
CA ALA A 195 -27.83 11.53 -101.95
C ALA A 195 -27.59 12.82 -102.76
N ALA A 196 -26.72 13.70 -102.28
CA ALA A 196 -26.38 14.97 -102.94
C ALA A 196 -25.59 14.81 -104.26
N THR A 197 -25.08 13.61 -104.56
CA THR A 197 -24.29 13.30 -105.77
C THR A 197 -24.98 12.34 -106.73
N ALA A 198 -26.22 11.93 -106.43
CA ALA A 198 -27.01 11.06 -107.30
C ALA A 198 -27.51 11.80 -108.57
N PRO A 199 -27.56 11.14 -109.75
CA PRO A 199 -28.19 11.69 -110.94
C PRO A 199 -29.72 11.74 -110.81
N TRP A 200 -30.34 12.69 -111.51
CA TRP A 200 -31.79 12.95 -111.55
C TRP A 200 -32.56 11.94 -112.41
#